data_AF-A0ABD6YXI1-F1
#
_entry.id   AF-A0ABD6YXI1-F1
#
_cell.length_a   1.000
_cell.length_b   1.000
_cell.length_c   1.000
_cell.angle_alpha   90.00
_cell.angle_beta   90.00
_cell.angle_gamma   90.00
#
_symmetry.space_group_name_H-M   'P 1'
#
loop_
_entity.id
_entity.type
_entity.pdbx_description
1 polymer ?
#
loop_
_entity_poly.entity_id
_entity_poly.type
_entity_poly.pdbx_seq_one_letter_code
_entity_poly.pdbx_strand_id
1 'polypeptide(L)'
;MKKSMLFLLFFVFALSLAITLTINFPGLLKINLFFQSDINFQNWSRSQVNQDFRNLMGYLNNPFQKELVFDNLYVSDRGINHFKDVKFLFQLNYSLLLSTSSVLLYLNRKKLVTRDQVREITSLIKWMIISVCVMALLFFDKAFVLFHQVFFDNDDWMFDYRTDPIISFLPETFFFLCFLLIVTISVSTLTTIHHLFNKEERTL
;
A
#
# COMPACT_ATOMS: atom_id res chain seq x y z
N MET A 1 -29.01 -2.38 2.04
CA MET A 1 -27.88 -1.97 2.92
C MET A 1 -27.77 -0.45 2.94
N LYS A 2 -27.35 0.20 4.04
CA LYS A 2 -27.16 1.67 4.08
C LYS A 2 -26.04 2.09 3.12
N LYS A 3 -26.24 3.16 2.34
CA LYS A 3 -25.27 3.64 1.33
C LYS A 3 -23.89 3.94 1.95
N SER A 4 -23.85 4.56 3.12
CA SER A 4 -22.59 4.86 3.83
C SER A 4 -21.77 3.61 4.16
N MET A 5 -22.42 2.51 4.53
CA MET A 5 -21.74 1.24 4.84
C MET A 5 -21.20 0.58 3.58
N LEU A 6 -21.97 0.62 2.48
CA LEU A 6 -21.51 0.11 1.18
C LEU A 6 -20.35 0.95 0.62
N PHE A 7 -20.37 2.27 0.84
CA PHE A 7 -19.27 3.16 0.52
C PHE A 7 -17.99 2.75 1.25
N LEU A 8 -18.06 2.61 2.59
CA LEU A 8 -16.90 2.21 3.39
C LEU A 8 -16.35 0.85 2.94
N LEU A 9 -17.22 -0.13 2.68
CA LEU A 9 -16.81 -1.46 2.24
C LEU A 9 -16.05 -1.42 0.90
N PHE A 10 -16.58 -0.73 -0.11
CA PHE A 10 -15.90 -0.63 -1.41
C PHE A 10 -14.62 0.21 -1.34
N PHE A 11 -14.62 1.27 -0.53
CA PHE A 11 -13.44 2.11 -0.34
C PHE A 11 -12.31 1.32 0.30
N VAL A 12 -12.58 0.66 1.43
CA VAL A 12 -11.58 -0.15 2.14
C VAL A 12 -11.13 -1.33 1.27
N PHE A 13 -12.03 -1.99 0.55
CA PHE A 13 -11.67 -3.07 -0.38
C PHE A 13 -10.70 -2.58 -1.47
N ALA A 14 -11.06 -1.51 -2.19
CA ALA A 14 -10.26 -1.00 -3.30
C ALA A 14 -8.90 -0.47 -2.84
N LEU A 15 -8.85 0.20 -1.69
CA LEU A 15 -7.61 0.67 -1.09
C LEU A 15 -6.73 -0.49 -0.61
N SER A 16 -7.30 -1.45 0.11
CA SER A 16 -6.53 -2.58 0.66
C SER A 16 -6.01 -3.51 -0.43
N LEU A 17 -6.77 -3.69 -1.51
CA LEU A 17 -6.32 -4.42 -2.69
C LEU A 17 -5.16 -3.67 -3.37
N ALA A 18 -5.27 -2.36 -3.54
CA ALA A 18 -4.22 -1.55 -4.17
C ALA A 18 -2.91 -1.54 -3.37
N ILE A 19 -2.99 -1.41 -2.04
CA ILE A 19 -1.84 -1.52 -1.14
C ILE A 19 -1.22 -2.91 -1.26
N THR A 20 -2.02 -3.98 -1.15
CA THR A 20 -1.56 -5.37 -1.26
C THR A 20 -0.81 -5.64 -2.55
N LEU A 21 -1.35 -5.20 -3.69
CA LEU A 21 -0.72 -5.39 -4.98
C LEU A 21 0.56 -4.55 -5.12
N THR A 22 0.58 -3.34 -4.56
CA THR A 22 1.75 -2.44 -4.61
C THR A 22 2.92 -2.98 -3.78
N ILE A 23 2.70 -3.32 -2.50
CA ILE A 23 3.77 -3.78 -1.61
C ILE A 23 4.35 -5.13 -2.04
N ASN A 24 3.56 -5.96 -2.74
CA ASN A 24 4.02 -7.25 -3.26
C ASN A 24 4.47 -7.18 -4.73
N PHE A 25 4.63 -5.98 -5.30
CA PHE A 25 5.14 -5.82 -6.66
C PHE A 25 6.68 -5.68 -6.66
N PRO A 26 7.44 -6.76 -6.92
CA PRO A 26 8.91 -6.72 -6.86
C PRO A 26 9.53 -5.80 -7.93
N GLY A 27 8.78 -5.45 -8.98
CA GLY A 27 9.23 -4.54 -10.02
C GLY A 27 9.53 -3.15 -9.50
N LEU A 28 8.76 -2.65 -8.51
CA LEU A 28 8.89 -1.28 -8.02
C LEU A 28 10.25 -1.03 -7.38
N LEU A 29 10.71 -1.95 -6.52
CA LEU A 29 12.03 -1.89 -5.92
C LEU A 29 13.13 -2.01 -6.98
N LYS A 30 13.02 -3.00 -7.89
CA LYS A 30 14.05 -3.22 -8.92
C LYS A 30 14.24 -1.97 -9.79
N ILE A 31 13.14 -1.33 -10.16
CA ILE A 31 13.14 -0.06 -10.91
C ILE A 31 13.83 1.03 -10.07
N ASN A 32 13.45 1.18 -8.81
CA ASN A 32 14.08 2.17 -7.91
C ASN A 32 15.59 1.98 -7.78
N LEU A 33 16.07 0.75 -7.50
CA LEU A 33 17.50 0.46 -7.35
C LEU A 33 18.27 0.58 -8.68
N PHE A 34 17.61 0.37 -9.82
CA PHE A 34 18.21 0.54 -11.14
C PHE A 34 18.50 2.01 -11.46
N PHE A 35 17.59 2.92 -11.10
CA PHE A 35 17.74 4.36 -11.35
C PHE A 35 18.58 5.09 -10.28
N GLN A 36 18.95 4.42 -9.19
CA GLN A 36 19.85 5.01 -8.18
C GLN A 36 21.30 5.09 -8.66
N SER A 37 21.94 6.20 -8.30
CA SER A 37 23.35 6.47 -8.59
C SER A 37 24.28 5.44 -7.94
N ASP A 38 25.38 5.11 -8.63
CA ASP A 38 26.42 4.22 -8.12
C ASP A 38 27.06 4.71 -6.82
N ILE A 39 26.94 6.01 -6.50
CA ILE A 39 27.40 6.59 -5.22
C ILE A 39 26.70 5.94 -4.02
N ASN A 40 25.43 5.55 -4.14
CA ASN A 40 24.70 4.86 -3.06
C ASN A 40 25.19 3.42 -2.84
N PHE A 41 25.97 2.87 -3.77
CA PHE A 41 26.42 1.48 -3.76
C PHE A 41 27.93 1.33 -3.50
N GLN A 42 28.57 2.35 -2.91
CA GLN A 42 29.99 2.28 -2.55
C GLN A 42 30.28 1.20 -1.49
N ASN A 43 29.40 1.07 -0.49
CA ASN A 43 29.57 0.12 0.61
C ASN A 43 28.82 -1.21 0.38
N TRP A 44 27.79 -1.22 -0.45
CA TRP A 44 26.96 -2.39 -0.72
C TRP A 44 26.60 -2.49 -2.19
N SER A 45 26.71 -3.68 -2.76
CA SER A 45 26.25 -3.93 -4.12
C SER A 45 24.71 -3.90 -4.21
N ARG A 46 24.18 -3.59 -5.41
CA ARG A 46 22.73 -3.69 -5.70
C ARG A 46 22.14 -5.05 -5.34
N SER A 47 22.92 -6.13 -5.48
CA SER A 47 22.48 -7.49 -5.13
C SER A 47 22.28 -7.65 -3.63
N GLN A 48 23.22 -7.15 -2.82
CA GLN A 48 23.16 -7.22 -1.36
C GLN A 48 21.97 -6.41 -0.82
N VAL A 49 21.79 -5.18 -1.29
CA VAL A 49 20.65 -4.33 -0.92
C VAL A 49 19.32 -5.01 -1.29
N ASN A 50 19.25 -5.60 -2.48
CA ASN A 50 18.05 -6.31 -2.94
C ASN A 50 17.80 -7.61 -2.15
N GLN A 51 18.83 -8.27 -1.61
CA GLN A 51 18.67 -9.41 -0.70
C GLN A 51 18.08 -8.96 0.63
N ASP A 52 18.63 -7.90 1.25
CA ASP A 52 18.11 -7.41 2.54
C ASP A 52 16.70 -6.84 2.41
N PHE A 53 16.36 -6.22 1.28
CA PHE A 53 14.97 -5.84 1.02
C PHE A 53 14.05 -7.06 0.89
N ARG A 54 14.50 -8.17 0.27
CA ARG A 54 13.72 -9.42 0.28
C ARG A 54 13.52 -9.96 1.68
N ASN A 55 14.54 -9.89 2.53
CA ASN A 55 14.44 -10.29 3.93
C ASN A 55 13.43 -9.39 4.68
N LEU A 56 13.47 -8.07 4.45
CA LEU A 56 12.48 -7.13 4.97
C LEU A 56 11.07 -7.50 4.52
N MET A 57 10.85 -7.68 3.22
CA MET A 57 9.54 -8.02 2.69
C MET A 57 9.05 -9.38 3.20
N GLY A 58 9.94 -10.37 3.36
CA GLY A 58 9.62 -11.65 3.98
C GLY A 58 9.12 -11.47 5.41
N TYR A 59 9.83 -10.66 6.20
CA TYR A 59 9.44 -10.31 7.56
C TYR A 59 8.10 -9.59 7.64
N LEU A 60 7.89 -8.54 6.83
CA LEU A 60 6.67 -7.72 6.85
C LEU A 60 5.44 -8.53 6.42
N ASN A 61 5.60 -9.42 5.45
CA ASN A 61 4.50 -10.24 4.91
C ASN A 61 4.14 -11.44 5.79
N ASN A 62 5.10 -11.99 6.55
CA ASN A 62 4.89 -13.22 7.33
C ASN A 62 4.49 -12.91 8.78
N PRO A 63 3.23 -13.10 9.22
CA PRO A 63 2.82 -12.83 10.59
C PRO A 63 3.56 -13.69 11.64
N PHE A 64 4.13 -14.84 11.26
CA PHE A 64 4.79 -15.77 12.17
C PHE A 64 6.28 -15.51 12.35
N GLN A 65 6.90 -14.69 11.49
CA GLN A 65 8.31 -14.35 11.60
C GLN A 65 8.52 -13.30 12.71
N LYS A 66 9.17 -13.67 13.81
CA LYS A 66 9.30 -12.77 14.97
C LYS A 66 10.37 -11.70 14.80
N GLU A 67 11.43 -12.02 14.07
CA GLU A 67 12.63 -11.18 13.98
C GLU A 67 12.94 -10.79 12.53
N LEU A 68 13.37 -9.55 12.37
CA LEU A 68 13.94 -9.02 11.14
C LEU A 68 15.46 -9.20 11.20
N VAL A 69 16.04 -9.82 10.18
CA VAL A 69 17.49 -10.02 10.07
C VAL A 69 17.93 -9.55 8.68
N PHE A 70 18.91 -8.66 8.66
CA PHE A 70 19.62 -8.27 7.44
C PHE A 70 20.95 -9.02 7.36
N ASP A 71 21.29 -9.44 6.15
CA ASP A 71 22.53 -10.15 5.86
C ASP A 71 23.69 -9.16 5.63
N ASN A 72 23.42 -7.92 5.20
CA ASN A 72 24.46 -6.95 4.81
C ASN A 72 24.30 -5.55 5.44
N LEU A 73 23.09 -5.00 5.44
CA LEU A 73 22.78 -3.67 5.97
C LEU A 73 22.70 -3.70 7.49
N TYR A 74 23.21 -2.65 8.13
CA TYR A 74 22.98 -2.41 9.56
C TYR A 74 21.54 -1.94 9.79
N VAL A 75 21.02 -2.20 10.98
CA VAL A 75 19.73 -1.67 11.44
C VAL A 75 19.81 -1.45 12.94
N SER A 76 19.36 -0.28 13.39
CA SER A 76 19.29 0.07 14.81
C SER A 76 18.06 -0.54 15.48
N ASP A 77 18.02 -0.53 16.81
CA ASP A 77 16.82 -0.95 17.56
C ASP A 77 15.59 -0.11 17.19
N ARG A 78 15.78 1.18 16.93
CA ARG A 78 14.72 2.07 16.41
C ARG A 78 14.24 1.63 15.04
N GLY A 79 15.17 1.35 14.11
CA GLY A 79 14.84 0.83 12.80
C GLY A 79 14.04 -0.47 12.85
N ILE A 80 14.45 -1.40 13.73
CA ILE A 80 13.73 -2.65 13.98
C ILE A 80 12.31 -2.38 14.53
N ASN A 81 12.16 -1.45 15.48
CA ASN A 81 10.86 -1.10 16.04
C ASN A 81 9.94 -0.45 15.00
N HIS A 82 10.44 0.46 14.19
CA HIS A 82 9.67 1.02 13.07
C HIS A 82 9.16 -0.08 12.13
N PHE A 83 10.01 -1.04 11.76
CA PHE A 83 9.57 -2.15 10.91
C PHE A 83 8.58 -3.11 11.59
N LYS A 84 8.57 -3.22 12.93
CA LYS A 84 7.51 -3.94 13.65
C LYS A 84 6.17 -3.21 13.52
N ASP A 85 6.16 -1.89 13.64
CA ASP A 85 4.93 -1.10 13.48
C ASP A 85 4.42 -1.17 12.03
N VAL A 86 5.31 -1.07 11.04
CA VAL A 86 4.97 -1.26 9.63
C VAL A 86 4.42 -2.65 9.37
N LYS A 87 4.98 -3.69 10.01
CA LYS A 87 4.47 -5.05 9.92
C LYS A 87 3.03 -5.16 10.43
N PHE A 88 2.70 -4.49 11.54
CA PHE A 88 1.33 -4.46 12.02
C PHE A 88 0.38 -3.87 10.96
N LEU A 89 0.75 -2.77 10.30
CA LEU A 89 -0.04 -2.18 9.22
C LEU A 89 -0.21 -3.12 8.02
N PHE A 90 0.82 -3.89 7.66
CA PHE A 90 0.72 -4.93 6.61
C PHE A 90 -0.33 -5.98 6.96
N GLN A 91 -0.29 -6.50 8.19
CA GLN A 91 -1.22 -7.55 8.64
C GLN A 91 -2.65 -7.00 8.80
N LEU A 92 -2.80 -5.76 9.25
CA LEU A 92 -4.09 -5.06 9.29
C LEU A 92 -4.67 -4.91 7.88
N ASN A 93 -3.86 -4.47 6.92
CA ASN A 93 -4.28 -4.35 5.53
C ASN A 93 -4.76 -5.68 4.93
N TYR A 94 -4.05 -6.79 5.18
CA TYR A 94 -4.50 -8.12 4.74
C TYR A 94 -5.80 -8.56 5.38
N SER A 95 -5.97 -8.28 6.67
CA SER A 95 -7.21 -8.57 7.40
C SER A 95 -8.39 -7.76 6.85
N LEU A 96 -8.17 -6.48 6.53
CA LEU A 96 -9.18 -5.61 5.90
C LEU A 96 -9.53 -6.08 4.49
N LEU A 97 -8.55 -6.44 3.67
CA LEU A 97 -8.80 -6.98 2.34
C LEU A 97 -9.62 -8.26 2.40
N LEU A 98 -9.23 -9.22 3.25
CA LEU A 98 -9.94 -10.49 3.37
C LEU A 98 -11.39 -10.30 3.85
N SER A 99 -11.58 -9.54 4.93
CA SER A 99 -12.90 -9.31 5.52
C SER A 99 -13.83 -8.54 4.57
N THR A 100 -13.37 -7.46 3.95
CA THR A 100 -14.18 -6.71 2.98
C THR A 100 -14.50 -7.52 1.74
N SER A 101 -13.55 -8.31 1.24
CA SER A 101 -13.79 -9.25 0.12
C SER A 101 -14.88 -10.26 0.47
N SER A 102 -14.80 -10.91 1.64
CA SER A 102 -15.80 -11.88 2.09
C SER A 102 -17.19 -11.27 2.22
N VAL A 103 -17.29 -10.06 2.78
CA VAL A 103 -18.56 -9.34 2.92
C VAL A 103 -19.13 -8.96 1.54
N LEU A 104 -18.33 -8.38 0.65
CA LEU A 104 -18.77 -8.01 -0.70
C LEU A 104 -19.23 -9.24 -1.51
N LEU A 105 -18.50 -10.36 -1.42
CA LEU A 105 -18.89 -11.62 -2.05
C LEU A 105 -20.20 -12.16 -1.49
N TYR A 106 -20.40 -12.11 -0.17
CA TYR A 106 -21.65 -12.50 0.47
C TYR A 106 -22.83 -11.64 0.01
N LEU A 107 -22.66 -10.31 0.03
CA LEU A 107 -23.69 -9.35 -0.40
C LEU A 107 -24.08 -9.57 -1.86
N ASN A 108 -23.10 -9.81 -2.74
CA ASN A 108 -23.34 -10.10 -4.15
C ASN A 108 -24.10 -11.43 -4.33
N ARG A 109 -23.66 -12.51 -3.67
CA ARG A 109 -24.32 -13.84 -3.74
C ARG A 109 -25.76 -13.82 -3.23
N LYS A 110 -26.02 -13.06 -2.18
CA LYS A 110 -27.37 -12.89 -1.60
C LYS A 110 -28.18 -11.80 -2.27
N LYS A 111 -27.65 -11.13 -3.31
CA LYS A 111 -28.29 -10.02 -4.05
C LYS A 111 -28.80 -8.92 -3.10
N LEU A 112 -28.04 -8.62 -2.03
CA LEU A 112 -28.40 -7.64 -0.99
C LEU A 112 -28.00 -6.20 -1.36
N VAL A 113 -27.38 -6.01 -2.52
CA VAL A 113 -26.98 -4.74 -3.10
C VAL A 113 -27.49 -4.66 -4.53
N THR A 114 -28.04 -3.51 -4.91
CA THR A 114 -28.52 -3.30 -6.29
C THR A 114 -27.37 -2.84 -7.18
N ARG A 115 -27.52 -3.04 -8.49
CA ARG A 115 -26.51 -2.59 -9.47
C ARG A 115 -26.31 -1.08 -9.43
N ASP A 116 -27.40 -0.32 -9.32
CA ASP A 116 -27.36 1.14 -9.23
C ASP A 116 -26.64 1.63 -7.98
N GLN A 117 -26.84 0.95 -6.83
CA GLN A 117 -26.10 1.26 -5.61
C GLN A 117 -24.59 1.07 -5.81
N VAL A 118 -24.18 -0.03 -6.43
CA VAL A 118 -22.76 -0.29 -6.72
C VAL A 118 -22.20 0.75 -7.69
N ARG A 119 -22.92 1.07 -8.77
CA ARG A 119 -22.49 2.06 -9.78
C ARG A 119 -22.33 3.46 -9.20
N GLU A 120 -23.31 3.92 -8.44
CA GLU A 120 -23.30 5.22 -7.76
C GLU A 120 -22.10 5.31 -6.81
N ILE A 121 -21.96 4.32 -5.91
CA ILE A 121 -20.92 4.34 -4.87
C ILE A 121 -19.51 4.22 -5.46
N THR A 122 -19.29 3.31 -6.42
CA THR A 122 -17.98 3.17 -7.07
C THR A 122 -17.58 4.44 -7.81
N SER A 123 -18.53 5.13 -8.45
CA SER A 123 -18.28 6.42 -9.11
C SER A 123 -17.91 7.51 -8.09
N LEU A 124 -18.66 7.62 -6.98
CA LEU A 124 -18.39 8.58 -5.91
C LEU A 124 -17.02 8.36 -5.28
N ILE A 125 -16.68 7.12 -4.92
CA ILE A 125 -15.37 6.80 -4.33
C ILE A 125 -14.25 7.13 -5.32
N LYS A 126 -14.41 6.78 -6.59
CA LYS A 126 -13.38 7.03 -7.62
C LYS A 126 -13.04 8.52 -7.72
N TRP A 127 -14.06 9.38 -7.80
CA TRP A 127 -13.83 10.82 -7.89
C TRP A 127 -13.30 11.42 -6.58
N MET A 128 -13.72 10.89 -5.43
CA MET A 128 -13.15 11.26 -4.13
C MET A 128 -11.65 10.93 -4.06
N ILE A 129 -11.25 9.71 -4.43
CA ILE A 129 -9.84 9.30 -4.47
C ILE A 129 -9.05 10.21 -5.41
N ILE A 130 -9.53 10.44 -6.64
CA ILE A 130 -8.85 11.32 -7.60
C ILE A 130 -8.64 12.72 -7.01
N SER A 131 -9.69 13.31 -6.41
CA SER A 131 -9.62 14.67 -5.86
C SER A 131 -8.64 14.78 -4.68
N VAL A 132 -8.71 13.85 -3.72
CA VAL A 132 -7.83 13.86 -2.54
C VAL A 132 -6.39 13.58 -2.95
N CYS A 133 -6.18 12.62 -3.84
CA CYS A 133 -4.84 12.23 -4.25
C CYS A 133 -4.16 13.28 -5.14
N VAL A 134 -4.89 14.03 -5.96
CA VAL A 134 -4.31 15.18 -6.70
C VAL A 134 -3.74 16.21 -5.73
N MET A 135 -4.42 16.49 -4.61
CA MET A 135 -3.90 17.40 -3.58
C MET A 135 -2.66 16.81 -2.89
N ALA A 136 -2.69 15.53 -2.53
CA ALA A 136 -1.54 14.86 -1.90
C ALA A 136 -0.31 14.82 -2.83
N LEU A 137 -0.50 14.74 -4.15
CA LEU A 137 0.61 14.78 -5.12
C LEU A 137 1.33 16.14 -5.13
N LEU A 138 0.62 17.24 -4.90
CA LEU A 138 1.20 18.58 -4.87
C LEU A 138 2.02 18.85 -3.61
N PHE A 139 1.77 18.09 -2.54
CA PHE A 139 2.38 18.27 -1.21
C PHE A 139 2.82 16.92 -0.63
N PHE A 140 3.47 16.10 -1.46
CA PHE A 140 3.75 14.71 -1.10
C PHE A 140 4.67 14.58 0.11
N ASP A 141 5.67 15.46 0.24
CA ASP A 141 6.55 15.58 1.40
C ASP A 141 5.75 15.73 2.71
N LYS A 142 4.78 16.64 2.72
CA LYS A 142 3.90 16.87 3.88
C LYS A 142 2.96 15.69 4.11
N ALA A 143 2.43 15.12 3.04
CA ALA A 143 1.55 13.94 3.12
C ALA A 143 2.32 12.73 3.68
N PHE A 144 3.59 12.56 3.32
CA PHE A 144 4.47 11.52 3.82
C PHE A 144 4.73 11.69 5.31
N VAL A 145 5.07 12.90 5.78
CA VAL A 145 5.25 13.17 7.22
C VAL A 145 3.94 12.98 7.98
N LEU A 146 2.82 13.49 7.46
CA LEU A 146 1.51 13.35 8.09
C LEU A 146 1.09 11.89 8.21
N PHE A 147 1.36 11.06 7.19
CA PHE A 147 1.13 9.62 7.27
C PHE A 147 1.84 9.01 8.47
N HIS A 148 3.12 9.34 8.68
CA HIS A 148 3.88 8.80 9.81
C HIS A 148 3.30 9.26 11.14
N GLN A 149 2.93 10.53 11.27
CA GLN A 149 2.31 11.08 12.49
C GLN A 149 0.93 10.49 12.80
N VAL A 150 0.19 10.04 11.78
CA VAL A 150 -1.14 9.43 11.95
C VAL A 150 -1.03 7.97 12.38
N PHE A 151 -0.04 7.24 11.86
CA PHE A 151 0.08 5.78 12.07
C PHE A 151 1.11 5.38 13.13
N PHE A 152 2.03 6.27 13.50
CA PHE A 152 3.06 6.03 14.51
C PHE A 152 2.99 7.12 15.57
N ASP A 153 3.06 6.71 16.84
CA ASP A 153 3.06 7.58 18.01
C ASP A 153 4.47 7.94 18.51
N ASN A 154 5.47 7.54 17.73
CA ASN A 154 6.89 7.65 18.02
C ASN A 154 7.67 8.19 16.81
N ASP A 155 8.96 8.40 17.01
CA ASP A 155 9.89 8.98 16.04
C ASP A 155 10.82 7.94 15.40
N ASP A 156 10.55 6.64 15.56
CA ASP A 156 11.43 5.57 15.08
C ASP A 156 11.53 5.52 13.55
N TRP A 157 10.58 6.14 12.83
CA TRP A 157 10.61 6.31 11.38
C TRP A 157 11.66 7.32 10.88
N MET A 158 12.23 8.14 11.77
CA MET A 158 13.31 9.07 11.44
C MET A 158 14.67 8.37 11.45
N PHE A 159 15.00 7.70 10.36
CA PHE A 159 16.24 6.93 10.20
C PHE A 159 17.48 7.83 10.05
N ASP A 160 18.59 7.42 10.67
CA ASP A 160 19.93 7.96 10.40
C ASP A 160 20.64 6.99 9.45
N TYR A 161 21.11 7.49 8.29
CA TYR A 161 21.79 6.67 7.27
C TYR A 161 23.03 5.92 7.80
N ARG A 162 23.61 6.37 8.92
CA ARG A 162 24.79 5.74 9.56
C ARG A 162 24.42 4.48 10.32
N THR A 163 23.24 4.43 10.92
CA THR A 163 22.76 3.29 11.72
C THR A 163 21.72 2.46 10.97
N ASP A 164 21.00 3.08 10.04
CA ASP A 164 19.88 2.53 9.28
C ASP A 164 20.04 2.86 7.77
N PRO A 165 21.11 2.38 7.11
CA PRO A 165 21.45 2.69 5.72
C PRO A 165 20.35 2.35 4.70
N ILE A 166 19.36 1.53 5.08
CA ILE A 166 18.20 1.20 4.24
C ILE A 166 17.44 2.44 3.76
N ILE A 167 17.45 3.55 4.51
CA ILE A 167 16.79 4.80 4.12
C ILE A 167 17.38 5.38 2.81
N SER A 168 18.67 5.19 2.58
CA SER A 168 19.35 5.64 1.36
C SER A 168 18.87 4.89 0.11
N PHE A 169 18.32 3.68 0.30
CA PHE A 169 17.81 2.84 -0.78
C PHE A 169 16.29 2.93 -0.93
N LEU A 170 15.58 3.43 0.09
CA LEU A 170 14.14 3.69 0.09
C LEU A 170 13.88 5.20 0.25
N PRO A 171 14.31 6.04 -0.70
CA PRO A 171 14.08 7.48 -0.63
C PRO A 171 12.59 7.80 -0.72
N GLU A 172 12.21 9.02 -0.37
CA GLU A 172 10.83 9.52 -0.52
C GLU A 172 10.27 9.29 -1.93
N THR A 173 11.11 9.41 -2.98
CA THR A 173 10.72 9.17 -4.37
C THR A 173 10.27 7.72 -4.63
N PHE A 174 10.79 6.73 -3.90
CA PHE A 174 10.28 5.36 -3.95
C PHE A 174 8.84 5.29 -3.43
N PHE A 175 8.57 5.92 -2.27
CA PHE A 175 7.23 5.96 -1.69
C PHE A 175 6.25 6.78 -2.52
N PHE A 176 6.73 7.81 -3.24
CA PHE A 176 5.93 8.53 -4.23
C PHE A 176 5.46 7.60 -5.37
N LEU A 177 6.33 6.73 -5.88
CA LEU A 177 5.95 5.74 -6.88
C LEU A 177 4.96 4.70 -6.31
N CYS A 178 5.15 4.26 -5.06
CA CYS A 178 4.17 3.42 -4.36
C CYS A 178 2.79 4.11 -4.31
N PHE A 179 2.77 5.38 -3.92
CA PHE A 179 1.55 6.17 -3.82
C PHE A 179 0.84 6.28 -5.17
N LEU A 180 1.55 6.62 -6.25
CA LEU A 180 0.99 6.66 -7.60
C LEU A 180 0.40 5.32 -8.03
N LEU A 181 1.09 4.22 -7.73
CA LEU A 181 0.62 2.88 -8.07
C LEU A 181 -0.65 2.52 -7.29
N ILE A 182 -0.71 2.84 -5.98
CA ILE A 182 -1.90 2.64 -5.15
C ILE A 182 -3.10 3.39 -5.74
N VAL A 183 -2.94 4.68 -6.08
CA VAL A 183 -4.01 5.49 -6.69
C VAL A 183 -4.48 4.90 -8.01
N THR A 184 -3.54 4.53 -8.87
CA THR A 184 -3.84 3.93 -10.19
C THR A 184 -4.62 2.64 -10.04
N ILE A 185 -4.19 1.73 -9.15
CA ILE A 185 -4.86 0.46 -8.92
C ILE A 185 -6.24 0.68 -8.29
N SER A 186 -6.38 1.53 -7.28
CA SER A 186 -7.69 1.82 -6.66
C SER A 186 -8.70 2.35 -7.66
N VAL A 187 -8.30 3.32 -8.51
CA VAL A 187 -9.17 3.86 -9.57
C VAL A 187 -9.53 2.79 -10.60
N SER A 188 -8.57 1.95 -10.99
CA SER A 188 -8.76 0.86 -11.96
C SER A 188 -9.70 -0.23 -11.43
N THR A 189 -9.56 -0.60 -10.14
CA THR A 189 -10.45 -1.54 -9.45
C THR A 189 -11.88 -1.00 -9.41
N LEU A 190 -12.07 0.25 -8.99
CA LEU A 190 -13.40 0.87 -8.91
C LEU A 190 -14.06 0.99 -10.29
N THR A 191 -13.27 1.34 -11.32
CA THR A 191 -13.73 1.42 -12.71
C THR A 191 -14.13 0.05 -13.24
N THR A 192 -13.35 -0.98 -12.95
CA THR A 192 -13.66 -2.37 -13.33
C THR A 192 -14.96 -2.84 -12.68
N ILE A 193 -15.11 -2.65 -11.37
CA ILE A 193 -16.36 -3.00 -10.65
C ILE A 193 -17.53 -2.23 -11.26
N HIS A 194 -17.40 -0.93 -11.48
CA HIS A 194 -18.44 -0.12 -12.11
C HIS A 194 -18.88 -0.70 -13.47
N HIS A 195 -17.94 -1.08 -14.33
CA HIS A 195 -18.24 -1.65 -15.65
C HIS A 195 -18.85 -3.06 -15.59
N LEU A 196 -18.39 -3.93 -14.70
CA LEU A 196 -18.98 -5.26 -14.50
C LEU A 196 -20.45 -5.16 -14.10
N PHE A 197 -20.79 -4.20 -13.23
CA PHE A 197 -22.16 -3.92 -12.83
C PHE A 197 -22.96 -3.10 -13.88
N ASN A 198 -22.35 -2.67 -14.98
CA ASN A 198 -23.04 -2.02 -16.11
C ASN A 198 -23.36 -3.00 -17.28
N LYS A 199 -22.58 -4.08 -17.45
CA LYS A 199 -22.68 -4.95 -18.64
C LYS A 199 -23.88 -5.91 -18.64
N GLU A 200 -24.30 -6.44 -17.49
CA GLU A 200 -25.40 -7.43 -17.43
C GLU A 200 -26.81 -6.83 -17.68
N GLU A 201 -26.95 -5.51 -17.85
CA GLU A 201 -28.21 -4.89 -18.30
C GLU A 201 -28.47 -5.09 -19.81
N ARG A 202 -27.45 -5.44 -20.61
CA ARG A 202 -27.56 -5.50 -22.08
C ARG A 202 -27.94 -6.89 -22.62
N THR A 203 -28.27 -7.85 -21.76
CA THR A 203 -28.53 -9.26 -22.13
C THR A 203 -29.93 -9.76 -21.76
N LEU A 204 -30.89 -8.86 -21.54
CA LEU A 204 -32.33 -9.13 -21.41
C LEU A 204 -33.08 -8.25 -22.42
#